data_AF-A0A537FWK9-F1
#
_entry.id   AF-A0A537FWK9-F1
#
_cell.length_a   1.000
_cell.length_b   1.000
_cell.length_c   1.000
_cell.angle_alpha   90.00
_cell.angle_beta   90.00
_cell.angle_gamma   90.00
#
_symmetry.space_group_name_H-M   'P 1'
#
loop_
_entity.id
_entity.type
_entity.pdbx_description
1 polymer ?
#
loop_
_entity_poly.entity_id
_entity_poly.type
_entity_poly.pdbx_seq_one_letter_code
_entity_poly.pdbx_strand_id
1 'polypeptide(L)' 'LARFSDQLMAGPMSQGGDSGSAVLDSNNRLVGLLFAGSENSTIINRIEHVFSELRLTL' A
#
# COMPACT_ATOMS: atom_id res chain seq x y z
N LEU A 1 -11.76 -17.92 -2.06
CA LEU A 1 -11.07 -16.81 -2.76
C LEU A 1 -11.11 -15.59 -1.87
N ALA A 2 -9.97 -14.92 -1.66
CA ALA A 2 -9.93 -13.65 -0.94
C ALA A 2 -10.32 -12.50 -1.89
N ARG A 3 -11.19 -11.60 -1.41
CA ARG A 3 -11.56 -10.38 -2.12
C ARG A 3 -11.06 -9.20 -1.30
N PHE A 4 -10.24 -8.36 -1.94
CA PHE A 4 -9.77 -7.09 -1.38
C PHE A 4 -10.53 -5.95 -2.06
N SER A 5 -10.84 -4.90 -1.30
CA SER A 5 -11.52 -3.70 -1.80
C SER A 5 -10.92 -2.44 -1.20
N ASP A 6 -11.03 -1.33 -1.93
CA ASP A 6 -10.51 -0.02 -1.53
C ASP A 6 -8.98 0.05 -1.36
N GLN A 7 -8.27 -0.63 -2.25
CA GLN A 7 -6.83 -0.49 -2.42
C GLN A 7 -6.53 0.73 -3.29
N LEU A 8 -5.34 1.29 -3.07
CA LEU A 8 -4.74 2.20 -4.04
C LEU A 8 -4.00 1.38 -5.11
N MET A 9 -4.05 1.86 -6.35
CA MET A 9 -3.36 1.26 -7.49
C MET A 9 -2.40 2.28 -8.09
N ALA A 10 -1.15 1.85 -8.28
CA ALA A 10 -0.12 2.60 -8.98
C ALA A 10 0.39 1.80 -10.19
N GLY A 11 1.18 2.46 -11.04
CA GLY A 11 1.92 1.79 -12.10
C GLY A 11 2.94 0.78 -11.57
N PRO A 12 3.65 0.06 -12.44
CA PRO A 12 4.62 -0.95 -12.02
C PRO A 12 5.84 -0.29 -11.36
N MET A 13 5.93 -0.43 -10.04
CA MET A 13 7.00 0.20 -9.23
C MET A 13 7.48 -0.69 -8.07
N SER A 14 7.17 -1.99 -8.10
CA SER A 14 7.47 -2.93 -7.02
C SER A 14 7.81 -4.32 -7.54
N GLN A 15 8.65 -5.04 -6.81
CA GLN A 15 9.04 -6.43 -7.05
C GLN A 15 8.75 -7.34 -5.85
N GLY A 16 8.93 -8.65 -6.05
CA GLY A 16 8.85 -9.61 -4.96
C GLY A 16 9.86 -9.27 -3.85
N GLY A 17 9.37 -9.20 -2.61
CA GLY A 17 10.15 -8.79 -1.44
C GLY A 17 9.81 -7.39 -0.92
N ASP A 18 9.17 -6.53 -1.72
CA ASP A 18 8.83 -5.16 -1.30
C ASP A 18 7.57 -5.09 -0.43
N SER A 19 6.85 -6.21 -0.28
CA SER A 19 5.61 -6.29 0.51
C SER A 19 5.83 -5.77 1.93
N GLY A 20 4.94 -4.88 2.38
CA GLY A 20 5.03 -4.21 3.67
C GLY A 20 5.82 -2.90 3.66
N SER A 21 6.51 -2.55 2.56
CA SER A 21 7.21 -1.27 2.44
C SER A 21 6.24 -0.09 2.55
N ALA A 22 6.71 0.99 3.18
CA ALA A 22 5.99 2.25 3.22
C ALA A 22 5.97 2.89 1.83
N VAL A 23 4.78 3.33 1.41
CA VAL A 23 4.59 4.12 0.18
C VAL A 23 4.30 5.55 0.56
N LEU A 24 5.07 6.48 -0.03
CA LEU A 24 4.98 7.91 0.25
C LEU A 24 4.48 8.69 -0.99
N ASP A 25 3.84 9.83 -0.76
CA ASP A 25 3.58 10.81 -1.82
C ASP A 25 4.85 11.64 -2.14
N SER A 26 4.75 12.54 -3.12
CA SER A 26 5.86 13.43 -3.52
C SER A 26 6.29 14.44 -2.45
N ASN A 27 5.54 14.55 -1.35
CA ASN A 27 5.82 15.41 -0.21
C ASN A 27 6.27 14.60 1.02
N ASN A 28 6.65 13.33 0.84
CA ASN A 28 7.04 12.38 1.89
C ASN A 28 5.95 12.08 2.93
N ARG A 29 4.67 12.22 2.57
CA ARG A 29 3.55 11.80 3.43
C ARG A 29 3.29 10.32 3.24
N LEU A 30 3.06 9.60 4.34
CA LEU A 30 2.72 8.18 4.30
C LEU A 30 1.33 7.99 3.68
N VAL A 31 1.25 7.20 2.62
CA VAL A 31 0.03 6.93 1.85
C VAL A 31 -0.47 5.50 2.10
N GLY A 32 0.44 4.55 2.29
CA GLY A 32 0.05 3.16 2.46
C GLY A 32 1.19 2.18 2.65
N LEU A 33 0.82 0.91 2.72
CA LEU A 33 1.74 -0.22 2.75
C LEU A 33 1.59 -1.02 1.46
N LEU A 34 2.72 -1.28 0.80
CA LEU A 34 2.77 -2.09 -0.42
C LEU A 34 2.24 -3.50 -0.11
N PHE A 35 1.22 -3.93 -0.87
CA PHE A 35 0.59 -5.24 -0.68
C PHE A 35 1.09 -6.25 -1.71
N ALA A 36 0.95 -5.91 -2.99
CA ALA A 36 1.31 -6.79 -4.10
C ALA A 36 1.91 -6.01 -5.27
N GLY A 37 2.81 -6.65 -6.00
CA GLY A 37 3.47 -6.10 -7.17
C GLY A 37 3.36 -7.03 -8.38
N SER A 38 3.37 -6.43 -9.57
CA SER A 38 3.45 -7.13 -10.85
C SER A 38 4.07 -6.22 -11.89
N GLU A 39 4.37 -6.77 -13.06
CA GLU A 39 4.86 -6.03 -14.23
C GLU A 39 3.91 -4.91 -14.71
N ASN A 40 2.64 -4.93 -14.29
CA ASN A 40 1.62 -3.99 -14.75
C ASN A 40 1.15 -3.00 -13.68
N SER A 41 1.27 -3.36 -12.40
CA SER A 41 0.69 -2.56 -11.32
C SER A 41 1.25 -2.91 -9.95
N THR A 42 1.24 -1.92 -9.07
CA THR A 42 1.46 -2.07 -7.64
C THR A 42 0.16 -1.81 -6.88
N ILE A 43 -0.19 -2.72 -5.98
CA ILE A 43 -1.38 -2.66 -5.12
C ILE A 43 -0.94 -2.27 -3.72
N ILE A 44 -1.63 -1.30 -3.13
CA ILE A 44 -1.23 -0.67 -1.86
C ILE A 44 -2.44 -0.64 -0.92
N ASN A 45 -2.23 -1.06 0.33
CA ASN A 45 -3.20 -0.87 1.41
C ASN A 45 -3.14 0.57 1.91
N ARG A 46 -4.28 1.26 1.94
CA ARG A 46 -4.42 2.61 2.49
C ARG A 46 -3.94 2.68 3.93
N ILE A 47 -3.11 3.67 4.26
CA ILE A 47 -2.56 3.78 5.62
C ILE A 47 -3.65 4.03 6.66
N GLU A 48 -4.71 4.74 6.27
CA GLU A 48 -5.84 5.07 7.15
C GLU A 48 -6.53 3.82 7.68
N HIS A 49 -6.69 2.78 6.84
CA HIS A 49 -7.25 1.50 7.26
C HIS A 49 -6.31 0.78 8.23
N VAL A 50 -5.02 0.75 7.95
CA VAL A 50 -4.02 0.12 8.84
C VAL A 50 -4.04 0.78 10.22
N PHE A 51 -4.09 2.11 10.25
CA PHE A 51 -4.09 2.88 11.49
C PHE A 51 -5.38 2.68 12.28
N SER A 52 -6.54 2.67 11.61
CA SER A 52 -7.83 2.40 12.22
C SER A 52 -7.86 1.02 12.89
N GLU A 53 -7.44 -0.02 12.16
CA GLU A 53 -7.44 -1.40 12.66
C GLU A 53 -6.47 -1.60 13.84
N LEU A 54 -5.31 -0.96 13.79
CA LEU A 54 -4.28 -1.07 14.82
C LEU A 54 -4.39 -0.01 15.93
N ARG A 55 -5.35 0.92 15.83
CA ARG A 55 -5.57 2.05 16.76
C ARG A 55 -4.33 2.93 16.94
N LEU A 56 -3.72 3.32 15.83
CA LEU A 56 -2.50 4.14 15.79
C LEU A 56 -2.80 5.59 15.37
N THR A 57 -1.92 6.51 15.76
CA THR A 57 -1.87 7.90 15.27
C THR A 57 -0.43 8.25 14.87
N LEU A 58 -0.29 9.18 13.91
CA LEU A 58 0.99 9.81 13.54
C LEU A 58 1.23 11.05 14.40
#